data_AF-A0A2V6GEL6-F1
#
_entry.id   AF-A0A2V6GEL6-F1
#
_cell.length_a   1.000
_cell.length_b   1.000
_cell.length_c   1.000
_cell.angle_alpha   90.00
_cell.angle_beta   90.00
_cell.angle_gamma   90.00
#
_symmetry.space_group_name_H-M   'P 1'
#
loop_
_entity.id
_entity.type
_entity.pdbx_description
1 polymer ?
#
loop_
_entity_poly.entity_id
_entity_poly.type
_entity_poly.pdbx_seq_one_letter_code
_entity_poly.pdbx_strand_id
1 'polypeptide(L)'
;MSMAWSLELRVPYVDATFVNAIQRIPAALRLAPGKQLLSAAVPEIPDWVRGRKKQGFTFPFERWITREWSDVFNRIDRESPVRLHSWYRRWCLFALDSFMQRNQIEMRPSSSSSRRVSRGPGSARQRWNGAEVVGSAIRR
;
A
#
# COMPACT_ATOMS: atom_id res chain seq x y z
N MET A 1 -2.01 -15.00 7.84
CA MET A 1 -2.80 -15.31 9.05
C MET A 1 -3.80 -16.42 8.79
N SER A 2 -4.78 -16.31 7.88
CA SER A 2 -5.80 -17.37 7.67
C SER A 2 -5.22 -18.77 7.36
N MET A 3 -4.35 -18.89 6.34
CA MET A 3 -3.76 -20.20 5.96
C MET A 3 -2.87 -20.83 7.04
N ALA A 4 -2.22 -20.01 7.88
CA ALA A 4 -1.44 -20.52 9.02
C ALA A 4 -2.33 -21.22 10.06
N TRP A 5 -3.64 -20.97 10.02
CA TRP A 5 -4.65 -21.59 10.86
C TRP A 5 -5.61 -22.47 10.04
N SER A 6 -5.20 -22.93 8.86
CA SER A 6 -6.02 -23.76 7.95
C SER A 6 -7.39 -23.16 7.60
N LEU A 7 -7.53 -21.83 7.64
CA LEU A 7 -8.75 -21.11 7.26
C LEU A 7 -8.68 -20.62 5.82
N GLU A 8 -9.67 -21.00 5.01
CA GLU A 8 -9.87 -20.46 3.66
C GLU A 8 -10.62 -19.12 3.75
N LEU A 9 -9.92 -18.01 3.49
CA LEU A 9 -10.53 -16.69 3.42
C LEU A 9 -11.02 -16.43 2.00
N ARG A 10 -12.32 -16.17 1.83
CA ARG A 10 -12.91 -15.77 0.54
C ARG A 10 -13.02 -14.26 0.41
N VAL A 11 -12.68 -13.72 -0.76
CA VAL A 11 -12.69 -12.29 -1.08
C VAL A 11 -13.59 -11.99 -2.28
N PRO A 12 -14.93 -12.01 -2.09
CA PRO A 12 -15.89 -12.01 -3.21
C PRO A 12 -15.78 -10.80 -4.14
N TYR A 13 -15.34 -9.64 -3.62
CA TYR A 13 -15.18 -8.43 -4.43
C TYR A 13 -13.97 -8.47 -5.40
N VAL A 14 -13.11 -9.49 -5.31
CA VAL A 14 -11.95 -9.69 -6.21
C VAL A 14 -12.24 -10.80 -7.24
N ASP A 15 -13.48 -11.32 -7.27
CA ASP A 15 -13.88 -12.32 -8.24
C ASP A 15 -13.87 -11.79 -9.69
N ALA A 16 -13.33 -12.58 -10.61
CA ALA A 16 -13.16 -12.17 -12.00
C ALA A 16 -14.50 -11.99 -12.73
N THR A 17 -15.46 -12.88 -12.49
CA THR A 17 -16.81 -12.80 -13.09
C THR A 17 -17.53 -11.54 -12.62
N PHE A 18 -17.47 -11.27 -11.32
CA PHE A 18 -18.02 -10.07 -10.71
C PHE A 18 -17.39 -8.79 -11.27
N VAL A 19 -16.05 -8.73 -11.33
CA VAL A 19 -15.33 -7.58 -11.87
C VAL A 19 -15.69 -7.34 -13.34
N ASN A 20 -15.72 -8.39 -14.16
CA ASN A 20 -16.08 -8.29 -15.58
C ASN A 20 -17.53 -7.81 -15.78
N ALA A 21 -18.45 -8.23 -14.91
CA ALA A 21 -19.84 -7.74 -14.95
C ALA A 21 -19.92 -6.24 -14.62
N ILE A 22 -19.24 -5.80 -13.55
CA ILE A 22 -19.23 -4.40 -13.12
C ILE A 22 -18.54 -3.47 -14.11
N GLN A 23 -17.53 -3.95 -14.85
CA GLN A 23 -16.82 -3.16 -15.85
C GLN A 23 -17.72 -2.66 -16.98
N ARG A 24 -18.86 -3.32 -17.23
CA ARG A 24 -19.85 -2.91 -18.25
C ARG A 24 -20.66 -1.68 -17.83
N ILE A 25 -20.66 -1.34 -16.54
CA ILE A 25 -21.37 -0.17 -16.01
C ILE A 25 -20.56 1.10 -16.35
N PRO A 26 -21.21 2.16 -16.87
CA PRO A 26 -20.55 3.42 -17.19
C PRO A 26 -19.66 3.94 -16.05
N ALA A 27 -18.46 4.40 -16.38
CA ALA A 27 -17.46 4.82 -15.40
C ALA A 27 -17.98 5.93 -14.46
N ALA A 28 -18.80 6.86 -14.99
CA ALA A 28 -19.42 7.93 -14.20
C ALA A 28 -20.29 7.40 -13.05
N LEU A 29 -20.99 6.27 -13.27
CA LEU A 29 -21.82 5.62 -12.24
C LEU A 29 -20.97 4.77 -11.30
N ARG A 30 -20.02 3.99 -11.84
CA ARG A 30 -19.16 3.09 -11.06
C ARG A 30 -18.21 3.84 -10.12
N LEU A 31 -17.71 5.00 -10.55
CA LEU A 31 -16.76 5.84 -9.82
C LEU A 31 -17.43 7.03 -9.11
N ALA A 32 -18.76 7.02 -9.00
CA ALA A 32 -19.48 7.98 -8.21
C ALA A 32 -18.94 8.04 -6.76
N PRO A 33 -18.91 9.22 -6.13
CA PRO A 33 -18.32 9.40 -4.80
C PRO A 33 -19.02 8.53 -3.75
N GLY A 34 -18.29 8.13 -2.72
CA GLY A 34 -18.89 7.46 -1.55
C GLY A 34 -19.46 6.05 -1.79
N LYS A 35 -19.01 5.34 -2.83
CA LYS A 35 -19.52 3.99 -3.20
C LYS A 35 -21.04 3.95 -3.42
N GLN A 36 -21.63 5.03 -3.95
CA GLN A 36 -23.08 5.17 -4.15
C GLN A 36 -23.71 3.99 -4.90
N LEU A 37 -23.07 3.49 -5.95
CA LEU A 37 -23.55 2.33 -6.71
C LEU A 37 -23.70 1.08 -5.84
N LEU A 38 -22.74 0.82 -4.95
CA LEU A 38 -22.79 -0.33 -4.03
C LEU A 38 -23.91 -0.14 -2.99
N SER A 39 -24.05 1.06 -2.43
CA SER A 39 -25.10 1.36 -1.46
C SER A 39 -26.50 1.25 -2.06
N ALA A 40 -26.68 1.62 -3.33
CA ALA A 40 -27.94 1.50 -4.05
C ALA A 40 -28.28 0.04 -4.41
N ALA A 41 -27.26 -0.80 -4.63
CA ALA A 41 -27.43 -2.22 -4.95
C ALA A 41 -27.86 -3.07 -3.75
N VAL A 42 -27.76 -2.55 -2.52
CA VAL A 42 -28.05 -3.28 -1.27
C VAL A 42 -28.95 -2.42 -0.36
N PRO A 43 -30.23 -2.20 -0.77
CA PRO A 43 -31.15 -1.31 -0.06
C PRO A 43 -31.44 -1.74 1.39
N GLU A 44 -31.30 -3.03 1.70
CA GLU A 44 -31.56 -3.64 3.01
C GLU A 44 -30.56 -3.27 4.11
N ILE A 45 -29.40 -2.68 3.76
CA ILE A 45 -28.43 -2.22 4.76
C ILE A 45 -28.97 -1.00 5.51
N PRO A 46 -28.97 -0.99 6.86
CA PRO A 46 -29.44 0.14 7.65
C PRO A 46 -28.73 1.47 7.34
N ASP A 47 -29.46 2.58 7.43
CA ASP A 47 -28.96 3.92 7.10
C ASP A 47 -27.73 4.33 7.92
N TRP A 48 -27.64 3.90 9.18
CA TRP A 48 -26.50 4.17 10.03
C TRP A 48 -25.20 3.50 9.54
N VAL A 49 -25.30 2.36 8.84
CA VAL A 49 -24.17 1.70 8.18
C VAL A 49 -23.82 2.44 6.89
N ARG A 50 -24.84 2.78 6.08
CA ARG A 50 -24.69 3.46 4.79
C ARG A 50 -24.06 4.85 4.94
N GLY A 51 -24.42 5.58 5.99
CA GLY A 51 -23.89 6.91 6.31
C GLY A 51 -22.52 6.90 6.99
N ARG A 52 -21.97 5.73 7.33
CA ARG A 52 -20.69 5.65 8.04
C ARG A 52 -19.54 6.14 7.14
N LYS A 53 -18.71 7.03 7.67
CA LYS A 53 -17.51 7.49 6.97
C LYS A 53 -16.56 6.32 6.69
N LYS A 54 -15.91 6.34 5.52
CA LYS A 54 -14.90 5.35 5.15
C LYS A 54 -13.81 5.31 6.22
N GLN A 55 -13.70 4.18 6.88
CA GLN A 55 -12.67 3.90 7.87
C GLN A 55 -11.73 2.85 7.29
N GLY A 56 -10.42 3.01 7.51
CA GLY A 56 -9.47 1.96 7.21
C GLY A 56 -9.66 0.77 8.16
N PHE A 57 -8.85 -0.27 8.00
CA PHE A 57 -8.76 -1.30 9.03
C PHE A 57 -8.19 -0.68 10.30
N THR A 58 -9.04 -0.51 11.33
CA THR A 58 -8.59 -0.14 12.68
C THR A 58 -8.01 -1.37 13.36
N PHE A 59 -6.76 -1.68 13.01
CA PHE A 59 -5.91 -2.51 13.85
C PHE A 59 -5.24 -1.62 14.91
N PRO A 60 -4.91 -2.15 16.10
CA PRO A 60 -4.22 -1.42 17.17
C PRO A 60 -2.76 -1.05 16.82
N PHE A 61 -2.39 -1.07 15.54
CA PHE A 61 -1.05 -0.78 15.03
C PHE A 61 -0.50 0.55 15.51
N GLU A 62 -1.34 1.59 15.56
CA GLU A 62 -0.93 2.90 16.07
C GLU A 62 -0.54 2.84 17.54
N ARG A 63 -1.32 2.15 18.37
CA ARG A 63 -1.00 1.94 19.79
C ARG A 63 0.27 1.11 19.97
N TRP A 64 0.45 0.06 19.18
CA TRP A 64 1.65 -0.77 19.24
C TRP A 64 2.90 0.03 18.87
N ILE A 65 2.87 0.79 17.78
CA ILE A 65 4.00 1.64 17.38
C ILE A 65 4.32 2.68 18.45
N THR A 66 3.30 3.35 18.97
CA THR A 66 3.50 4.54 19.81
C THR A 66 3.80 4.20 21.26
N ARG A 67 3.44 2.99 21.72
CA ARG A 67 3.63 2.56 23.11
C ARG A 67 4.45 1.28 23.19
N GLU A 68 3.82 0.15 22.88
CA GLU A 68 4.35 -1.16 23.25
C GLU A 68 5.66 -1.51 22.53
N TRP A 69 5.83 -1.02 21.30
CA TRP A 69 6.99 -1.29 20.43
C TRP A 69 7.75 -0.01 20.09
N SER A 70 7.63 1.03 20.92
CA SER A 70 8.22 2.35 20.66
C SER A 70 9.71 2.25 20.36
N ASP A 71 10.46 1.43 21.09
CA ASP A 71 11.91 1.27 20.91
C ASP A 71 12.27 0.72 19.52
N VAL A 72 11.51 -0.26 19.05
CA VAL A 72 11.72 -0.86 17.71
C VAL A 72 11.47 0.18 16.63
N PHE A 73 10.40 0.95 16.75
CA PHE A 73 10.04 1.95 15.76
C PHE A 73 10.88 3.22 15.86
N ASN A 74 11.45 3.54 17.03
CA ASN A 74 12.41 4.64 17.19
C ASN A 74 13.66 4.43 16.33
N ARG A 75 14.15 3.19 16.20
CA ARG A 75 15.25 2.87 15.28
C ARG A 75 14.86 3.15 13.83
N ILE A 76 13.71 2.62 13.40
CA ILE A 76 13.18 2.84 12.04
C ILE A 76 13.00 4.32 11.74
N ASP A 77 12.51 5.10 12.70
CA ASP A 77 12.33 6.55 12.56
C ASP A 77 13.67 7.29 12.39
N ARG A 78 14.75 6.83 13.06
CA ARG A 78 16.10 7.42 12.94
C ARG A 78 16.80 7.06 11.63
N GLU A 79 16.67 5.82 11.19
CA GLU A 79 17.34 5.29 9.98
C GLU A 79 16.60 5.67 8.69
N SER A 80 15.33 6.09 8.81
CA SER A 80 14.50 6.46 7.67
C SER A 80 15.02 7.71 6.96
N PRO A 81 15.19 7.66 5.62
CA PRO A 81 15.55 8.84 4.83
C PRO A 81 14.40 9.84 4.68
N VAL A 82 13.18 9.48 5.10
CA VAL A 82 11.96 10.28 4.94
C VAL A 82 11.19 10.42 6.26
N ARG A 83 10.42 11.49 6.40
CA ARG A 83 9.60 11.72 7.61
C ARG A 83 8.41 10.74 7.69
N LEU A 84 8.29 10.06 8.83
CA LEU A 84 7.27 9.04 9.10
C LEU A 84 6.22 9.54 10.10
N HIS A 85 5.29 10.36 9.62
CA HIS A 85 4.22 10.96 10.45
C HIS A 85 3.02 10.03 10.65
N SER A 86 2.86 8.99 9.82
CA SER A 86 1.73 8.06 9.90
C SER A 86 2.17 6.65 10.28
N TRP A 87 1.34 5.99 11.08
CA TRP A 87 1.62 4.65 11.60
C TRP A 87 1.92 3.64 10.48
N TYR A 88 1.18 3.70 9.37
CA TYR A 88 1.35 2.74 8.26
C TYR A 88 2.71 2.89 7.56
N ARG A 89 3.26 4.11 7.45
CA ARG A 89 4.58 4.32 6.83
C ARG A 89 5.69 3.69 7.66
N ARG A 90 5.61 3.83 8.98
CA ARG A 90 6.53 3.18 9.92
C ARG A 90 6.46 1.66 9.80
N TRP A 91 5.24 1.10 9.76
CA TRP A 91 5.06 -0.34 9.53
C TRP A 91 5.63 -0.82 8.20
N CYS A 92 5.44 -0.08 7.11
CA CYS A 92 5.98 -0.47 5.81
C CYS A 92 7.51 -0.58 5.84
N LEU A 93 8.19 0.40 6.44
CA LEU A 93 9.65 0.36 6.55
C LEU A 93 10.12 -0.71 7.53
N PHE A 94 9.44 -0.88 8.66
CA PHE A 94 9.73 -1.98 9.59
C PHE A 94 9.59 -3.36 8.93
N ALA A 95 8.52 -3.57 8.16
CA ALA A 95 8.27 -4.82 7.45
C ALA A 95 9.33 -5.08 6.37
N LEU A 96 9.72 -4.03 5.64
CA LEU A 96 10.81 -4.11 4.65
C LEU A 96 12.14 -4.43 5.32
N ASP A 97 12.53 -3.68 6.36
CA ASP A 97 13.75 -3.89 7.12
C ASP A 97 13.81 -5.32 7.70
N SER A 98 12.72 -5.76 8.34
CA SER A 98 12.59 -7.13 8.86
C SER A 98 12.73 -8.19 7.76
N PHE A 99 12.14 -7.95 6.58
CA PHE A 99 12.28 -8.85 5.44
C PHE A 99 13.72 -8.90 4.93
N MET A 100 14.39 -7.76 4.80
CA MET A 100 15.76 -7.69 4.32
C MET A 100 16.73 -8.38 5.27
N GLN A 101 16.59 -8.15 6.58
CA GLN A 101 17.41 -8.82 7.61
C GLN A 101 17.21 -10.34 7.59
N ARG A 102 15.96 -10.81 7.54
CA ARG A 102 15.65 -12.26 7.51
C ARG A 102 16.18 -12.95 6.26
N ASN A 103 16.23 -12.24 5.13
CA ASN A 103 16.68 -12.79 3.85
C ASN A 103 18.12 -12.37 3.50
N GLN A 104 18.85 -11.72 4.42
CA GLN A 104 20.24 -11.27 4.22
C GLN A 104 20.43 -10.43 2.95
N ILE A 105 19.46 -9.56 2.63
CA ILE A 105 19.50 -8.71 1.44
C ILE A 105 20.22 -7.41 1.80
N GLU A 106 21.39 -7.18 1.22
CA GLU A 106 22.11 -5.92 1.37
C GLU A 106 21.50 -4.84 0.46
N MET A 107 21.21 -3.66 1.03
CA MET A 107 20.99 -2.48 0.21
C MET A 107 22.34 -2.02 -0.34
N ARG A 108 22.54 -2.19 -1.64
CA ARG A 108 23.69 -1.58 -2.33
C ARG A 108 23.61 -0.07 -2.08
N PRO A 109 24.62 0.57 -1.47
CA PRO A 109 24.56 2.00 -1.21
C PRO A 109 24.38 2.69 -2.56
N SER A 110 23.32 3.49 -2.69
CA SER A 110 23.25 4.40 -3.83
C SER A 110 24.47 5.30 -3.69
N SER A 111 25.42 5.18 -4.61
CA SER A 111 26.58 6.06 -4.70
C SER A 111 26.10 7.48 -4.46
N SER A 112 26.59 8.07 -3.37
CA SER A 112 26.34 9.41 -2.88
C SER A 112 26.15 10.42 -4.02
N SER A 113 24.91 10.71 -4.37
CA SER A 113 24.61 11.89 -5.17
C SER A 113 24.38 13.04 -4.21
N SER A 114 25.47 13.53 -3.62
CA SER A 114 25.57 14.93 -3.18
C SER A 114 25.47 15.80 -4.44
N ARG A 115 24.27 15.95 -4.97
CA ARG A 115 23.95 17.02 -5.93
C ARG A 115 23.23 18.09 -5.12
N ARG A 116 24.04 18.95 -4.49
CA ARG A 116 23.63 20.29 -4.07
C ARG A 116 22.96 20.92 -5.29
N VAL A 117 21.65 21.15 -5.23
CA VAL A 117 20.89 21.79 -6.32
C VAL A 117 21.31 23.26 -6.36
N SER A 118 22.38 23.54 -7.09
CA SER A 118 22.67 24.88 -7.57
C SER A 118 21.69 25.18 -8.71
N ARG A 119 20.77 26.11 -8.47
CA ARG A 119 19.92 26.68 -9.51
C ARG A 119 20.82 27.43 -10.52
N GLY A 120 20.81 26.97 -11.78
CA GLY A 120 21.42 27.62 -12.93
C GLY A 120 20.82 27.02 -14.21
N PRO A 121 20.53 27.83 -15.25
CA PRO A 121 19.54 27.47 -16.27
C PRO A 121 20.14 26.60 -17.38
N GLY A 122 19.32 25.70 -17.93
CA GLY A 122 19.48 25.26 -19.31
C GLY A 122 19.82 23.79 -19.55
N SER A 123 18.81 23.09 -20.08
CA SER A 123 18.89 22.07 -21.13
C SER A 123 18.87 20.58 -20.78
N ALA A 124 18.16 19.88 -21.67
CA ALA A 124 18.08 18.45 -21.96
C ALA A 124 17.29 17.56 -20.99
N ARG A 125 16.02 17.37 -21.36
CA ARG A 125 15.15 16.26 -20.98
C ARG A 125 15.82 14.91 -21.28
N GLN A 126 15.85 13.99 -20.32
CA GLN A 126 15.95 12.56 -20.60
C GLN A 126 14.76 11.83 -19.95
N ARG A 127 13.98 11.19 -20.81
CA ARG A 127 12.81 10.36 -20.51
C ARG A 127 13.28 9.08 -19.79
N TRP A 128 12.58 8.71 -18.72
CA TRP A 128 12.67 7.38 -18.13
C TRP A 128 11.89 6.38 -19.01
N ASN A 129 12.59 5.42 -19.61
CA ASN A 129 11.98 4.24 -20.22
C ASN A 129 11.99 3.11 -19.18
N GLY A 130 10.91 3.01 -18.40
CA GLY A 130 10.67 1.88 -17.49
C GLY A 130 9.79 0.85 -18.17
N ALA A 131 10.41 -0.05 -18.94
CA ALA A 131 9.77 -1.27 -19.43
C ALA A 131 10.85 -2.22 -19.92
N GLU A 132 11.37 -3.09 -19.04
CA GLU A 132 12.02 -4.38 -19.36
C GLU A 132 12.74 -4.91 -18.11
N VAL A 133 12.01 -5.48 -17.14
CA VAL A 133 12.46 -6.67 -16.38
C VAL A 133 11.23 -7.29 -15.69
N VAL A 134 10.34 -7.90 -16.46
CA VAL A 134 9.42 -8.93 -15.95
C VAL A 134 9.28 -9.99 -17.03
N GLY A 135 10.01 -11.09 -16.91
CA GLY A 135 9.82 -12.23 -17.81
C GLY A 135 11.03 -13.13 -17.96
N SER A 136 11.48 -13.81 -16.89
CA SER A 136 12.33 -15.01 -17.07
C SER A 136 12.41 -15.91 -15.83
N ALA A 137 11.32 -16.16 -15.13
CA ALA A 137 11.36 -17.09 -13.99
C ALA A 137 10.07 -17.86 -13.75
N ILE A 138 9.46 -18.44 -14.79
CA ILE A 138 8.55 -19.60 -14.66
C ILE A 138 8.76 -20.51 -15.89
N ARG A 139 9.71 -21.43 -15.76
CA ARG A 139 9.75 -22.71 -16.48
C ARG A 139 10.76 -23.62 -15.79
N ARG A 140 10.24 -24.47 -14.90
CA ARG A 140 10.65 -25.85 -14.64
C ARG A 140 9.59 -26.49 -13.75
#